data_AF-F3AIL5-F1
#
_entry.id   AF-F3AIL5-F1
#
_cell.length_a   1.000
_cell.length_b   1.000
_cell.length_c   1.000
_cell.angle_alpha   90.00
_cell.angle_beta   90.00
_cell.angle_gamma   90.00
#
_symmetry.space_group_name_H-M   'P 1'
#
loop_
_entity.id
_entity.type
_entity.pdbx_description
1 polymer ?
#
loop_
_entity_poly.entity_id
_entity_poly.type
_entity_poly.pdbx_seq_one_letter_code
_entity_poly.pdbx_strand_id
1 'polypeptide(L)'
;MIKKIAIVPYVTNGRNSQIGHDGHFNILKKKRSTVLKENLQSVIEAKSWEAEVIVDVNHGDLQSLKREGVNLFLIPEDIARYIDYSSVNKDECFELTHDEYESGNIDRVVKYIEEN
;
A
#
# COMPACT_ATOMS: atom_id res chain seq x y z
N MET A 1 -17.29 2.26 -2.33
CA MET A 1 -17.04 0.80 -2.40
C MET A 1 -15.71 0.51 -3.07
N ILE A 2 -14.72 0.31 -2.22
CA ILE A 2 -13.36 -0.09 -2.57
C ILE A 2 -13.40 -1.52 -3.13
N LYS A 3 -12.72 -1.74 -4.26
CA LYS A 3 -12.69 -3.03 -4.98
C LYS A 3 -11.29 -3.58 -5.13
N LYS A 4 -10.29 -2.70 -5.25
CA LYS A 4 -8.90 -3.11 -5.42
C LYS A 4 -7.98 -2.11 -4.75
N ILE A 5 -7.18 -2.63 -3.84
CA ILE A 5 -6.28 -1.91 -2.96
C ILE A 5 -4.85 -2.20 -3.40
N ALA A 6 -4.06 -1.15 -3.67
CA ALA A 6 -2.64 -1.30 -3.96
C ALA A 6 -1.80 -0.76 -2.81
N ILE A 7 -0.89 -1.59 -2.30
CA ILE A 7 0.17 -1.16 -1.38
C ILE A 7 1.35 -0.68 -2.22
N VAL A 8 1.75 0.57 -2.08
CA VAL A 8 2.91 1.15 -2.75
C VAL A 8 4.13 0.98 -1.84
N PRO A 9 5.03 0.01 -2.11
CA PRO A 9 6.10 -0.31 -1.19
C PRO A 9 7.24 0.70 -1.25
N TYR A 10 8.09 0.70 -0.23
CA TYR A 10 9.40 1.35 -0.32
C TYR A 10 10.23 0.77 -1.46
N VAL A 11 10.74 1.65 -2.31
CA VAL A 11 11.51 1.27 -3.49
C VAL A 11 12.90 0.78 -3.09
N THR A 12 13.19 -0.48 -3.38
CA THR A 12 14.50 -1.10 -3.16
C THR A 12 15.59 -0.62 -4.15
N ASN A 13 15.24 -0.07 -5.32
CA ASN A 13 16.18 0.36 -6.36
C ASN A 13 15.68 1.61 -7.11
N GLY A 14 16.59 2.43 -7.64
CA GLY A 14 16.31 3.66 -8.41
C GLY A 14 16.60 4.95 -7.62
N ARG A 15 16.33 6.14 -8.20
CA ARG A 15 16.58 7.44 -7.55
C ARG A 15 15.89 7.60 -6.18
N ASN A 16 14.83 6.83 -5.93
CA ASN A 16 14.03 6.83 -4.70
C ASN A 16 14.49 5.78 -3.67
N SER A 17 15.55 5.00 -3.92
CA SER A 17 16.04 3.95 -3.01
C SER A 17 16.77 4.47 -1.76
N GLN A 18 16.88 5.79 -1.60
CA GLN A 18 17.52 6.43 -0.45
C GLN A 18 16.57 6.57 0.76
N ILE A 19 15.29 6.24 0.59
CA ILE A 19 14.22 6.64 1.53
C ILE A 19 13.78 5.48 2.45
N GLY A 20 14.05 4.23 2.06
CA GLY A 20 13.71 3.06 2.86
C GLY A 20 13.87 1.77 2.06
N HIS A 21 13.92 0.62 2.76
CA HIS A 21 13.93 -0.70 2.12
C HIS A 21 12.70 -1.46 2.58
N ASP A 22 11.85 -1.89 1.64
CA ASP A 22 10.70 -2.74 1.97
C ASP A 22 11.14 -4.12 2.53
N GLY A 23 12.29 -4.59 2.06
CA GLY A 23 12.95 -5.79 2.56
C GLY A 23 13.75 -5.58 3.85
N HIS A 24 14.11 -6.69 4.47
CA HIS A 24 14.99 -6.73 5.63
C HIS A 24 16.39 -7.24 5.23
N PHE A 25 17.41 -6.89 6.01
CA PHE A 25 18.75 -7.51 5.88
C PHE A 25 18.70 -9.02 6.07
N ASN A 26 17.79 -9.53 6.92
CA ASN A 26 17.53 -10.95 7.04
C ASN A 26 16.58 -11.41 5.93
N ILE A 27 17.09 -12.18 4.97
CA ILE A 27 16.36 -12.71 3.81
C ILE A 27 15.20 -13.64 4.22
N LEU A 28 15.24 -14.22 5.42
CA LEU A 28 14.16 -15.07 5.94
C LEU A 28 12.93 -14.27 6.40
N LYS A 29 13.09 -12.96 6.67
CA LYS A 29 11.96 -12.12 7.04
C LYS A 29 11.17 -11.72 5.79
N LYS A 30 9.84 -11.84 5.87
CA LYS A 30 8.94 -11.32 4.84
C LYS A 30 9.16 -9.83 4.66
N LYS A 31 8.88 -9.32 3.45
CA LYS A 31 8.85 -7.89 3.18
C LYS A 31 7.68 -7.24 3.92
N ARG A 32 7.80 -5.97 4.30
CA ARG A 32 6.76 -5.23 5.03
C ARG A 32 5.47 -5.12 4.23
N SER A 33 5.58 -4.81 2.94
CA SER A 33 4.46 -4.81 2.00
C SER A 33 3.73 -6.16 1.92
N THR A 34 4.45 -7.27 2.04
CA THR A 34 3.86 -8.62 2.07
C THR A 34 3.10 -8.87 3.36
N VAL A 35 3.65 -8.45 4.50
CA VAL A 35 2.96 -8.56 5.80
C VAL A 35 1.68 -7.72 5.81
N LEU A 36 1.74 -6.46 5.33
CA LEU A 36 0.57 -5.60 5.17
C LEU A 36 -0.51 -6.23 4.28
N LYS A 37 -0.09 -6.78 3.14
CA LYS A 37 -0.99 -7.48 2.23
C LYS A 37 -1.68 -8.65 2.92
N GLU A 38 -0.93 -9.52 3.58
CA GLU A 38 -1.48 -10.69 4.29
C GLU A 38 -2.45 -10.28 5.40
N ASN A 39 -2.12 -9.25 6.18
CA ASN A 39 -2.97 -8.74 7.25
C ASN A 39 -4.29 -8.17 6.69
N LEU A 40 -4.23 -7.36 5.63
CA LEU A 40 -5.43 -6.81 4.98
C LEU A 40 -6.30 -7.88 4.34
N GLN A 41 -5.69 -8.83 3.63
CA GLN A 41 -6.41 -9.96 3.03
C GLN A 41 -7.15 -10.77 4.09
N SER A 42 -6.50 -11.04 5.23
CA SER A 42 -7.12 -11.75 6.35
C SER A 42 -8.39 -11.04 6.87
N VAL A 43 -8.35 -9.71 6.97
CA VAL A 43 -9.52 -8.93 7.42
C VAL A 43 -10.61 -8.87 6.35
N ILE A 44 -10.23 -8.68 5.08
CA ILE A 44 -11.17 -8.68 3.95
C ILE A 44 -11.93 -10.00 3.88
N GLU A 45 -11.23 -11.14 4.00
CA GLU A 45 -11.83 -12.47 4.03
C GLU A 45 -12.74 -12.63 5.25
N ALA A 46 -12.28 -12.25 6.44
CA ALA A 46 -13.06 -12.33 7.67
C ALA A 46 -14.35 -11.49 7.65
N LYS A 47 -14.32 -10.33 6.97
CA LYS A 47 -15.47 -9.44 6.79
C LYS A 47 -16.28 -9.71 5.52
N SER A 48 -15.87 -10.69 4.70
CA SER A 48 -16.49 -11.03 3.41
C SER A 48 -16.60 -9.84 2.46
N TRP A 49 -15.56 -9.01 2.42
CA TRP A 49 -15.48 -7.89 1.48
C TRP A 49 -15.02 -8.37 0.10
N GLU A 50 -15.65 -7.86 -0.97
CA GLU A 50 -15.24 -8.11 -2.36
C GLU A 50 -14.11 -7.14 -2.77
N ALA A 51 -12.98 -7.20 -2.06
CA ALA A 51 -11.81 -6.36 -2.32
C ALA A 51 -10.54 -7.20 -2.58
N GLU A 52 -9.79 -6.86 -3.62
CA GLU A 52 -8.48 -7.46 -3.91
C GLU A 52 -7.35 -6.60 -3.34
N VAL A 53 -6.30 -7.22 -2.77
CA VAL A 53 -5.10 -6.52 -2.30
C VAL A 53 -3.88 -6.93 -3.12
N ILE A 54 -3.24 -5.94 -3.74
CA ILE A 54 -2.01 -6.12 -4.52
C ILE A 54 -0.86 -5.31 -3.92
N VAL A 55 0.37 -5.77 -4.17
CA VAL A 55 1.57 -4.98 -3.89
C VAL A 55 2.05 -4.43 -5.23
N ASP A 56 2.26 -3.12 -5.28
CA ASP A 56 2.74 -2.45 -6.47
C ASP A 56 4.17 -2.89 -6.82
N VAL A 57 4.33 -3.41 -8.03
CA VAL A 57 5.63 -3.77 -8.62
C VAL A 57 6.17 -2.68 -9.55
N ASN A 58 5.33 -1.70 -9.91
CA ASN A 58 5.66 -0.61 -10.83
C ASN A 58 6.24 0.62 -10.11
N HIS A 59 6.50 0.53 -8.80
CA HIS A 59 7.27 1.50 -8.03
C HIS A 59 6.71 2.93 -8.01
N GLY A 60 5.39 3.07 -7.87
CA GLY A 60 4.71 4.35 -7.73
C GLY A 60 4.08 4.89 -9.01
N ASP A 61 3.97 4.07 -10.08
CA ASP A 61 3.15 4.40 -11.25
C ASP A 61 1.65 4.22 -10.94
N LEU A 62 1.10 5.20 -10.23
CA LEU A 62 -0.30 5.20 -9.83
C LEU A 62 -1.26 5.22 -11.03
N GLN A 63 -0.84 5.80 -12.16
CA GLN A 63 -1.66 5.87 -13.37
C GLN A 63 -1.88 4.48 -13.96
N SER A 64 -0.85 3.65 -14.03
CA SER A 64 -0.97 2.27 -14.51
C SER A 64 -1.83 1.43 -13.57
N LEU A 65 -1.62 1.54 -12.25
CA LEU A 65 -2.44 0.85 -11.26
C LEU A 65 -3.92 1.25 -11.32
N LYS A 66 -4.21 2.55 -11.52
CA LYS A 66 -5.59 3.03 -11.69
C LYS A 66 -6.25 2.43 -12.95
N ARG A 67 -5.50 2.29 -14.04
CA ARG A 67 -5.97 1.61 -15.26
C ARG A 67 -6.24 0.12 -15.03
N GLU A 68 -5.53 -0.51 -14.11
CA GLU A 68 -5.78 -1.88 -13.65
C GLU A 68 -6.96 -2.00 -12.66
N GLY A 69 -7.68 -0.90 -12.40
CA GLY A 69 -8.87 -0.87 -11.56
C GLY A 69 -8.63 -0.62 -10.07
N VAL A 70 -7.40 -0.26 -9.67
CA VAL A 70 -7.12 0.15 -8.28
C VAL A 70 -7.89 1.42 -7.94
N ASN A 71 -8.61 1.39 -6.82
CA ASN A 71 -9.38 2.51 -6.31
C ASN A 71 -9.09 2.87 -4.84
N LEU A 72 -8.08 2.23 -4.24
CA LEU A 72 -7.46 2.65 -2.99
C LEU A 72 -5.94 2.39 -3.05
N PHE A 73 -5.14 3.42 -2.79
CA PHE A 73 -3.68 3.36 -2.75
C PHE A 73 -3.20 3.55 -1.32
N LEU A 74 -2.48 2.58 -0.78
CA LEU A 74 -1.83 2.69 0.53
C LEU A 74 -0.40 3.14 0.31
N ILE A 75 -0.09 4.36 0.74
CA ILE A 75 1.17 5.03 0.44
C ILE A 75 1.86 5.37 1.76
N PRO A 76 3.07 4.88 2.02
CA PRO A 76 3.84 5.29 3.19
C PRO A 76 4.18 6.78 3.16
N GLU A 77 4.04 7.46 4.30
CA GLU A 77 4.28 8.91 4.45
C GLU A 77 5.69 9.31 4.01
N ASP A 78 6.68 8.45 4.24
CA ASP A 78 8.08 8.70 3.89
C ASP A 78 8.28 8.87 2.37
N ILE A 79 7.49 8.14 1.57
CA ILE A 79 7.54 8.23 0.10
C ILE A 79 6.46 9.12 -0.51
N ALA A 80 5.42 9.50 0.26
CA ALA A 80 4.29 10.26 -0.25
C ALA A 80 4.73 11.51 -1.04
N ARG A 81 5.71 12.28 -0.54
CA ARG A 81 6.25 13.47 -1.23
C ARG A 81 6.94 13.22 -2.58
N TYR A 82 7.24 11.96 -2.92
CA TYR A 82 7.94 11.57 -4.14
C TYR A 82 7.02 10.88 -5.16
N ILE A 83 5.75 10.67 -4.81
CA ILE A 83 4.76 10.06 -5.68
C ILE A 83 4.13 11.14 -6.58
N ASP A 84 3.94 10.81 -7.84
CA ASP A 84 3.16 11.64 -8.77
C ASP A 84 1.68 11.34 -8.61
N TYR A 85 0.95 12.29 -8.01
CA TYR A 85 -0.49 12.19 -7.80
C TYR A 85 -1.32 12.76 -8.95
N SER A 86 -0.70 13.28 -10.01
CA SER A 86 -1.42 13.99 -11.09
C SER A 86 -2.50 13.15 -11.77
N SER A 87 -2.40 11.82 -11.70
CA SER A 87 -3.34 10.86 -12.29
C SER A 87 -4.41 10.30 -11.35
N VAL A 88 -4.36 10.60 -10.04
CA VAL A 88 -5.26 10.00 -9.03
C VAL A 88 -5.91 11.06 -8.14
N ASN A 89 -7.09 10.75 -7.59
CA ASN A 89 -7.69 11.64 -6.58
C ASN A 89 -7.02 11.37 -5.22
N LYS A 90 -6.86 12.41 -4.41
CA LYS A 90 -6.34 12.28 -3.04
C LYS A 90 -7.22 11.39 -2.16
N ASP A 91 -8.54 11.39 -2.39
CA ASP A 91 -9.47 10.51 -1.65
C ASP A 91 -9.29 9.02 -1.99
N GLU A 92 -8.62 8.71 -3.12
CA GLU A 92 -8.24 7.34 -3.48
C GLU A 92 -6.93 6.94 -2.79
N CYS A 93 -6.26 7.85 -2.08
CA CYS A 93 -4.96 7.63 -1.44
C CYS A 93 -5.10 7.67 0.09
N PHE A 94 -4.56 6.65 0.74
CA PHE A 94 -4.45 6.56 2.18
C PHE A 94 -2.98 6.57 2.59
N GLU A 95 -2.60 7.55 3.40
CA GLU A 95 -1.24 7.67 3.90
C GLU A 95 -1.02 6.80 5.13
N LEU A 96 -0.09 5.83 5.02
CA LEU A 96 0.38 5.01 6.13
C LEU A 96 1.48 5.75 6.87
N THR A 97 1.37 5.80 8.19
CA THR A 97 2.50 6.24 9.03
C THR A 97 3.67 5.26 8.93
N HIS A 98 4.86 5.74 9.26
CA HIS A 98 6.06 4.91 9.32
C HIS A 98 5.84 3.66 10.19
N ASP A 99 5.28 3.85 11.39
CA ASP A 99 5.04 2.76 12.34
C ASP A 99 4.00 1.75 11.82
N GLU A 100 2.93 2.20 11.15
CA GLU A 100 1.94 1.31 10.53
C GLU A 100 2.58 0.46 9.43
N TYR A 101 3.42 1.06 8.59
CA TYR A 101 4.10 0.33 7.53
C TYR A 101 5.12 -0.67 8.08
N GLU A 102 5.91 -0.28 9.07
CA GLU A 102 6.94 -1.13 9.68
C GLU A 102 6.35 -2.29 10.48
N SER A 103 5.27 -2.04 11.23
CA SER A 103 4.62 -3.07 12.06
C SER A 103 3.64 -3.95 11.29
N GLY A 104 3.13 -3.47 10.15
CA GLY A 104 2.02 -4.09 9.46
C GLY A 104 0.66 -3.84 10.11
N ASN A 105 0.53 -2.80 10.97
CA ASN A 105 -0.75 -2.41 11.56
C ASN A 105 -1.67 -1.84 10.47
N ILE A 106 -2.92 -2.33 10.45
CA ILE A 106 -3.93 -2.00 9.44
C ILE A 106 -5.20 -1.39 10.03
N ASP A 107 -5.24 -1.09 11.32
CA ASP A 107 -6.47 -0.73 12.04
C ASP A 107 -7.11 0.52 11.43
N ARG A 108 -6.29 1.55 11.12
CA ARG A 108 -6.77 2.77 10.47
C ARG A 108 -7.19 2.54 9.02
N VAL A 109 -6.52 1.64 8.30
CA VAL A 109 -6.88 1.28 6.92
C VAL A 109 -8.23 0.58 6.89
N VAL A 110 -8.45 -0.38 7.79
CA VAL A 110 -9.72 -1.12 7.92
C VAL A 110 -10.86 -0.16 8.24
N LYS A 111 -10.65 0.74 9.21
CA LYS A 111 -11.64 1.77 9.55
C LYS A 111 -11.96 2.67 8.36
N TYR A 112 -10.94 3.07 7.59
CA TYR A 112 -11.13 3.88 6.39
C TYR A 112 -11.98 3.16 5.33
N ILE A 113 -11.74 1.86 5.11
CA ILE A 113 -12.51 1.05 4.17
C ILE A 113 -13.97 0.91 4.64
N GLU A 114 -14.23 0.80 5.94
CA GLU A 114 -15.60 0.75 6.48
C GLU A 114 -16.38 2.04 6.26
N GLU A 115 -15.68 3.18 6.22
CA GLU A 115 -16.27 4.50 6.05
C GLU A 115 -16.49 4.88 4.56
N ASN A 116 -16.00 4.10 3.57
CA ASN A 116 -15.96 4.46 2.12
C ASN A 116 -16.32 3.33 1.11
#